data_AF-A0A3N4KHY4-F1
#
_entry.id   AF-A0A3N4KHY4-F1
#
_cell.length_a   1.000
_cell.length_b   1.000
_cell.length_c   1.000
_cell.angle_alpha   90.00
_cell.angle_beta   90.00
_cell.angle_gamma   90.00
#
_symmetry.space_group_name_H-M   'P 1'
#
loop_
_entity.id
_entity.type
_entity.pdbx_description
1 polymer ?
#
loop_
_entity_poly.entity_id
_entity_poly.type
_entity_poly.pdbx_seq_one_letter_code
_entity_poly.pdbx_strand_id
1 'polypeptide(L)'
;MATPTPKSILKKTPVPSTIRSDVVAINPGPRATTGTKPTPSEARAIALSHAHALQIRKALELSILMSLEELVDFPTPAPASSETSMTHHDTPALKLHLRYFQPSDYDSLIHERNILKLCGYPLCSEPKKSKATSNHVLIDKGLSTMRFVPRAKLERFCSDLCARRGLWLRVQLNDEPSWLRGDVLEGVEVGEKGEVIGLDLEGVKWKANGGEETMVLLEEVERRKEMGIRSAVKEGDLKKLVQELEGLGIESKGILDGNKKPEVARNGVGFVVDGKEVPTKQEPLTFTIEEKEVLGSAVAPSADGLAAGMSALAIEGYKPRKGPEDYIPKSKKPQ
;
A
#
# COMPACT_ATOMS: atom_id res chain seq x y z
N MET A 1 -5.45 -0.79 -77.68
CA MET A 1 -4.51 -1.49 -76.79
C MET A 1 -4.76 -0.97 -75.38
N ALA A 2 -5.45 -1.74 -74.54
CA ALA A 2 -5.80 -1.37 -73.18
C ALA A 2 -4.87 -2.10 -72.21
N THR A 3 -4.24 -1.36 -71.30
CA THR A 3 -3.36 -1.90 -70.25
C THR A 3 -4.21 -2.49 -69.11
N PRO A 4 -3.86 -3.68 -68.57
CA PRO A 4 -4.57 -4.23 -67.43
C PRO A 4 -4.07 -3.62 -66.11
N THR A 5 -5.01 -3.22 -65.25
CA THR A 5 -4.75 -2.79 -63.87
C THR A 5 -4.50 -4.00 -62.94
N PRO A 6 -3.58 -3.90 -61.97
CA PRO A 6 -3.26 -5.01 -61.08
C PRO A 6 -4.33 -5.23 -60.00
N LYS A 7 -4.67 -6.49 -59.73
CA LYS A 7 -5.61 -6.90 -58.67
C LYS A 7 -4.94 -6.87 -57.29
N SER A 8 -5.64 -6.27 -56.32
CA SER A 8 -5.24 -6.22 -54.91
C SER A 8 -5.26 -7.62 -54.26
N ILE A 9 -4.12 -8.02 -53.70
CA ILE A 9 -3.93 -9.23 -52.89
C ILE A 9 -3.89 -8.79 -51.42
N LEU A 10 -5.05 -8.51 -50.84
CA LEU A 10 -5.17 -8.42 -49.38
C LEU A 10 -6.39 -9.24 -48.95
N LYS A 11 -6.13 -10.44 -48.42
CA LYS A 11 -7.14 -11.29 -47.79
C LYS A 11 -7.67 -10.56 -46.55
N LYS A 12 -8.96 -10.23 -46.54
CA LYS A 12 -9.68 -9.76 -45.35
C LYS A 12 -9.82 -10.93 -44.37
N THR A 13 -9.11 -10.88 -43.25
CA THR A 13 -9.35 -11.74 -42.09
C THR A 13 -10.54 -11.17 -41.29
N PRO A 14 -11.53 -11.98 -40.89
CA PRO A 14 -12.62 -11.51 -40.04
C PRO A 14 -12.11 -11.37 -38.60
N VAL A 15 -12.29 -10.18 -38.03
CA VAL A 15 -11.94 -9.89 -36.63
C VAL A 15 -13.11 -10.37 -35.74
N PRO A 16 -12.89 -11.22 -34.72
CA PRO A 16 -13.95 -11.64 -33.83
C PRO A 16 -14.35 -10.49 -32.92
N SER A 17 -15.63 -10.15 -32.95
CA SER A 17 -16.28 -9.26 -32.00
C SER A 17 -16.31 -9.94 -30.63
N THR A 18 -15.72 -9.31 -29.61
CA THR A 18 -16.24 -9.15 -28.23
C THR A 18 -15.10 -8.71 -27.31
N ILE A 19 -15.00 -7.40 -27.06
CA ILE A 19 -14.47 -6.88 -25.79
C ILE A 19 -15.51 -5.85 -25.33
N ARG A 20 -16.21 -6.18 -24.24
CA ARG A 20 -17.03 -5.23 -23.49
C ARG A 20 -16.06 -4.30 -22.75
N SER A 21 -15.98 -3.06 -23.20
CA SER A 21 -15.44 -1.98 -22.38
C SER A 21 -16.57 -1.43 -21.53
N ASP A 22 -16.57 -1.76 -20.24
CA ASP A 22 -17.39 -1.08 -19.25
C ASP A 22 -16.85 0.35 -19.09
N VAL A 23 -17.40 1.26 -19.89
CA VAL A 23 -17.21 2.70 -19.70
C VAL A 23 -18.07 3.11 -18.51
N VAL A 24 -17.41 3.47 -17.42
CA VAL A 24 -18.02 4.10 -16.25
C VAL A 24 -18.77 5.35 -16.71
N ALA A 25 -20.07 5.36 -16.45
CA ALA A 25 -20.98 6.43 -16.81
C ALA A 25 -20.58 7.73 -16.10
N ILE A 26 -19.94 8.63 -16.83
CA ILE A 26 -19.93 10.06 -16.51
C ILE A 26 -21.39 10.50 -16.53
N ASN A 27 -21.85 11.19 -15.48
CA ASN A 27 -23.17 11.80 -15.43
C ASN A 27 -23.51 12.41 -16.79
N PRO A 28 -24.63 12.03 -17.43
CA PRO A 28 -25.00 12.65 -18.68
C PRO A 28 -25.29 14.12 -18.36
N GLY A 29 -24.39 15.00 -18.82
CA GLY A 29 -24.76 16.40 -19.06
C GLY A 29 -26.09 16.44 -19.83
N PRO A 30 -26.85 17.53 -19.69
CA PRO A 30 -28.24 17.58 -20.12
C PRO A 30 -28.37 16.95 -21.50
N ARG A 31 -29.20 15.88 -21.53
CA ARG A 31 -29.53 15.05 -22.68
C ARG A 31 -29.51 15.91 -23.93
N ALA A 32 -28.72 15.53 -24.94
CA ALA A 32 -28.69 16.18 -26.24
C ALA A 32 -30.11 16.16 -26.82
N THR A 33 -30.87 17.20 -26.48
CA THR A 33 -32.06 17.59 -27.19
C THR A 33 -31.60 18.02 -28.57
N THR A 34 -32.45 17.78 -29.56
CA THR A 34 -32.24 18.10 -30.97
C THR A 34 -32.12 19.62 -31.20
N GLY A 35 -31.06 20.25 -30.66
CA GLY A 35 -31.02 21.67 -30.34
C GLY A 35 -30.02 22.46 -31.17
N THR A 36 -30.46 23.65 -31.55
CA THR A 36 -29.73 24.74 -32.20
C THR A 36 -28.32 24.93 -31.62
N LYS A 37 -27.35 25.27 -32.48
CA LYS A 37 -25.98 25.60 -32.04
C LYS A 37 -26.03 26.76 -31.01
N PRO A 38 -25.16 26.75 -29.99
CA PRO A 38 -25.10 27.82 -29.00
C PRO A 38 -24.81 29.16 -29.68
N THR A 39 -25.36 30.23 -29.12
CA THR A 39 -25.06 31.59 -29.60
C THR A 39 -23.59 31.93 -29.35
N PRO A 40 -23.00 32.90 -30.06
CA PRO A 40 -21.60 33.31 -29.81
C PRO A 40 -21.33 33.73 -28.35
N SER A 41 -22.31 34.34 -27.68
CA SER A 41 -22.22 34.71 -26.27
C SER A 41 -22.21 33.48 -25.35
N GLU A 42 -23.11 32.53 -25.58
CA GLU A 42 -23.15 31.26 -24.84
C GLU A 42 -21.89 30.45 -25.05
N ALA A 43 -21.42 30.34 -26.30
CA ALA A 43 -20.18 29.65 -26.63
C ALA A 43 -18.98 30.29 -25.91
N ARG A 44 -18.92 31.62 -25.82
CA ARG A 44 -17.90 32.33 -25.06
C ARG A 44 -17.99 32.04 -23.56
N ALA A 45 -19.18 32.07 -22.97
CA ALA A 45 -19.38 31.77 -21.55
C ALA A 45 -18.96 30.33 -21.20
N ILE A 46 -19.33 29.37 -22.06
CA ILE A 46 -18.90 27.96 -21.93
C ILE A 46 -17.38 27.86 -22.02
N ALA A 47 -16.75 28.52 -23.00
CA ALA A 47 -15.30 28.51 -23.16
C ALA A 47 -14.58 29.10 -21.94
N LEU A 48 -15.08 30.20 -21.37
CA LEU A 48 -14.53 30.80 -20.15
C LEU A 48 -14.69 29.86 -18.94
N SER A 49 -15.85 29.23 -18.77
CA SER A 49 -16.08 28.24 -17.71
C SER A 49 -15.08 27.08 -17.79
N HIS A 50 -14.86 26.53 -19.00
CA HIS A 50 -13.84 25.50 -19.21
C HIS A 50 -12.42 26.00 -18.94
N ALA A 51 -12.09 27.22 -19.36
CA ALA A 51 -10.79 27.82 -19.10
C ALA A 51 -10.54 27.98 -17.59
N HIS A 52 -11.54 28.41 -16.82
CA HIS A 52 -11.44 28.53 -15.38
C HIS A 52 -11.25 27.17 -14.70
N ALA A 53 -12.03 26.16 -15.10
CA ALA A 53 -11.90 24.80 -14.57
C ALA A 53 -10.49 24.23 -14.85
N LEU A 54 -9.94 24.46 -16.04
CA LEU A 54 -8.57 24.06 -16.38
C LEU A 54 -7.52 24.78 -15.53
N GLN A 55 -7.74 26.06 -15.24
CA GLN A 55 -6.79 26.84 -14.46
C GLN A 55 -6.78 26.40 -12.98
N ILE A 56 -7.94 26.14 -12.40
CA ILE A 56 -8.07 25.56 -11.05
C ILE A 56 -7.41 24.19 -10.99
N ARG A 57 -7.66 23.34 -11.99
CA ARG A 57 -7.03 22.02 -12.08
C ARG A 57 -5.50 22.12 -12.06
N LYS A 58 -4.93 23.01 -12.87
CA LYS A 58 -3.47 23.23 -12.89
C LYS A 58 -2.92 23.67 -11.54
N ALA A 59 -3.61 24.57 -10.84
CA ALA A 59 -3.19 25.05 -9.52
C ALA A 59 -3.20 23.93 -8.48
N LEU A 60 -4.23 23.07 -8.50
CA LEU A 60 -4.33 21.91 -7.62
C LEU A 60 -3.30 20.83 -7.95
N GLU A 61 -3.08 20.51 -9.22
CA GLU A 61 -2.05 19.58 -9.67
C GLU A 61 -0.65 20.06 -9.23
N LEU A 62 -0.36 21.36 -9.37
CA LEU A 62 0.88 21.96 -8.87
C LEU A 62 1.03 21.78 -7.35
N SER A 63 -0.05 22.06 -6.59
CA SER A 63 -0.04 21.92 -5.13
C SER A 63 0.19 20.47 -4.68
N ILE A 64 -0.37 19.48 -5.39
CA ILE A 64 -0.12 18.06 -5.14
C ILE A 64 1.35 17.73 -5.41
N LEU A 65 1.93 18.20 -6.51
CA LEU A 65 3.34 17.97 -6.82
C LEU A 65 4.28 18.57 -5.78
N MET A 66 4.04 19.82 -5.36
CA MET A 66 4.81 20.47 -4.29
C MET A 66 4.68 19.72 -2.97
N SER A 67 3.49 19.22 -2.66
CA SER A 67 3.27 18.41 -1.46
C SER A 67 3.97 17.06 -1.55
N LEU A 68 4.05 16.45 -2.73
CA LEU A 68 4.82 15.23 -2.94
C LEU A 68 6.31 15.47 -2.68
N GLU A 69 6.87 16.54 -3.26
CA GLU A 69 8.28 16.93 -3.08
C GLU A 69 8.62 17.08 -1.58
N GLU A 70 7.80 17.82 -0.83
CA GLU A 70 7.99 17.99 0.61
C GLU A 70 7.90 16.66 1.39
N LEU A 71 6.89 15.83 1.09
CA LEU A 71 6.66 14.58 1.81
C LEU A 71 7.69 13.48 1.50
N VAL A 72 8.45 13.60 0.41
CA VAL A 72 9.54 12.69 0.10
C VAL A 72 10.68 12.81 1.13
N ASP A 73 10.91 13.99 1.67
CA ASP A 73 11.99 14.27 2.62
C ASP A 73 11.61 13.99 4.09
N PHE A 74 10.34 13.63 4.35
CA PHE A 74 9.90 13.28 5.70
C PHE A 74 10.51 11.94 6.18
N PRO A 75 10.66 11.72 7.50
CA PRO A 75 10.45 12.69 8.56
C PRO A 75 11.61 13.68 8.66
N THR A 76 11.33 14.91 9.07
CA THR A 76 12.37 15.91 9.32
C THR A 76 13.22 15.49 10.53
N PRO A 77 14.55 15.70 10.48
CA PRO A 77 15.42 15.33 11.60
C PRO A 77 15.04 16.12 12.85
N ALA A 78 14.71 15.41 13.93
CA ALA A 78 14.32 16.03 15.20
C ALA A 78 15.45 16.92 15.75
N PRO A 79 15.15 18.08 16.36
CA PRO A 79 16.16 18.88 17.02
C PRO A 79 16.77 18.08 18.18
N ALA A 80 18.09 18.23 18.37
CA ALA A 80 18.91 17.45 19.30
C ALA A 80 18.50 17.53 20.79
N SER A 81 17.50 18.34 21.13
CA SER A 81 16.97 18.53 22.49
C SER A 81 15.76 17.67 22.84
N SER A 82 15.25 16.85 21.92
CA SER A 82 14.05 16.02 22.12
C SER A 82 14.42 14.57 22.42
N GLU A 83 14.68 14.24 23.69
CA GLU A 83 14.95 12.87 24.15
C GLU A 83 13.70 11.98 24.26
N THR A 84 12.52 12.47 23.86
CA THR A 84 11.29 11.70 23.95
C THR A 84 10.92 11.09 22.59
N SER A 85 11.37 9.85 22.42
CA SER A 85 10.66 8.74 21.77
C SER A 85 9.35 9.07 21.03
N MET A 86 9.33 8.79 19.73
CA MET A 86 8.14 8.40 18.96
C MET A 86 6.98 9.39 18.78
N THR A 87 7.15 10.70 19.00
CA THR A 87 6.15 11.69 18.57
C THR A 87 6.47 12.15 17.15
N HIS A 88 5.61 11.78 16.20
CA HIS A 88 5.69 12.22 14.82
C HIS A 88 5.35 13.73 14.75
N HIS A 89 6.33 14.60 15.05
CA HIS A 89 6.21 16.05 14.99
C HIS A 89 5.62 16.51 13.64
N ASP A 90 5.96 15.82 12.57
CA ASP A 90 5.52 16.13 11.22
C ASP A 90 4.07 15.67 10.93
N THR A 91 3.36 15.08 11.89
CA THR A 91 1.98 14.60 11.70
C THR A 91 1.03 15.69 11.19
N PRO A 92 1.00 16.90 11.78
CA PRO A 92 0.10 17.95 11.29
C PRO A 92 0.44 18.37 9.86
N ALA A 93 1.74 18.46 9.54
CA ALA A 93 2.22 18.80 8.20
C ALA A 93 1.86 17.69 7.19
N LEU A 94 2.05 16.42 7.56
CA LEU A 94 1.67 15.28 6.75
C LEU A 94 0.17 15.30 6.41
N LYS A 95 -0.69 15.43 7.42
CA LYS A 95 -2.14 15.46 7.22
C LYS A 95 -2.55 16.63 6.32
N LEU A 96 -1.93 17.79 6.52
CA LEU A 96 -2.13 18.97 5.69
C LEU A 96 -1.80 18.69 4.21
N HIS A 97 -0.62 18.14 3.91
CA HIS A 97 -0.21 17.84 2.54
C HIS A 97 -1.07 16.76 1.86
N LEU A 98 -1.53 15.76 2.61
CA LEU A 98 -2.36 14.68 2.07
C LEU A 98 -3.80 15.10 1.75
N ARG A 99 -4.27 16.28 2.16
CA ARG A 99 -5.67 16.70 1.99
C ARG A 99 -6.16 16.69 0.54
N TYR A 100 -5.27 16.99 -0.41
CA TYR A 100 -5.59 17.01 -1.85
C TYR A 100 -5.25 15.71 -2.57
N PHE A 101 -4.62 14.75 -1.90
CA PHE A 101 -4.16 13.52 -2.53
C PHE A 101 -5.34 12.62 -2.89
N GLN A 102 -5.17 11.89 -3.98
CA GLN A 102 -5.85 10.64 -4.27
C GLN A 102 -4.97 9.46 -3.81
N PRO A 103 -5.54 8.24 -3.69
CA PRO A 103 -4.73 7.05 -3.44
C PRO A 103 -3.58 6.84 -4.44
N SER A 104 -3.77 7.24 -5.70
CA SER A 104 -2.73 7.18 -6.74
C SER A 104 -1.57 8.15 -6.50
N ASP A 105 -1.84 9.34 -5.93
CA ASP A 105 -0.81 10.31 -5.58
C ASP A 105 0.02 9.79 -4.40
N TYR A 106 -0.63 9.12 -3.44
CA TYR A 106 0.05 8.45 -2.35
C TYR A 106 0.88 7.23 -2.82
N ASP A 107 0.38 6.48 -3.80
CA ASP A 107 1.16 5.42 -4.46
C ASP A 107 2.41 6.00 -5.15
N SER A 108 2.30 7.20 -5.73
CA SER A 108 3.43 7.95 -6.32
C SER A 108 4.41 8.41 -5.24
N LEU A 109 3.94 8.93 -4.11
CA LEU A 109 4.78 9.27 -2.95
C LEU A 109 5.56 8.06 -2.44
N ILE A 110 4.91 6.89 -2.29
CA ILE A 110 5.59 5.64 -1.91
C ILE A 110 6.69 5.32 -2.94
N HIS A 111 6.40 5.48 -4.23
CA HIS A 111 7.34 5.21 -5.31
C HIS A 111 8.58 6.12 -5.23
N GLU A 112 8.38 7.44 -5.11
CA GLU A 112 9.48 8.41 -5.02
C GLU A 112 10.36 8.17 -3.80
N ARG A 113 9.76 7.93 -2.63
CA ARG A 113 10.51 7.54 -1.42
C ARG A 113 11.31 6.25 -1.63
N ASN A 114 10.74 5.27 -2.32
CA ASN A 114 11.44 4.02 -2.61
C ASN A 114 12.61 4.17 -3.60
N ILE A 115 12.55 5.14 -4.53
CA ILE A 115 13.68 5.50 -5.40
C ILE A 115 14.85 5.96 -4.52
N LEU A 116 14.58 6.79 -3.52
CA LEU A 116 15.53 7.23 -2.48
C LEU A 116 15.90 6.16 -1.44
N LYS A 117 15.43 4.91 -1.62
CA LYS A 117 15.63 3.77 -0.71
C LYS A 117 14.98 3.92 0.67
N LEU A 118 14.10 4.91 0.86
CA LEU A 118 13.35 5.12 2.10
C LEU A 118 12.09 4.24 2.16
N CYS A 119 11.64 3.95 3.38
CA CYS A 119 10.35 3.33 3.65
C CYS A 119 9.21 4.17 3.07
N GLY A 120 8.22 3.52 2.47
CA GLY A 120 7.05 4.18 1.89
C GLY A 120 6.10 4.81 2.91
N TYR A 121 6.24 4.53 4.21
CA TYR A 121 5.52 5.28 5.24
C TYR A 121 6.21 6.62 5.46
N PRO A 122 5.55 7.78 5.19
CA PRO A 122 6.22 9.09 5.20
C PRO A 122 6.87 9.46 6.53
N LEU A 123 6.33 8.97 7.64
CA LEU A 123 6.84 9.26 8.98
C LEU A 123 7.94 8.30 9.44
N CYS A 124 8.44 7.44 8.55
CA CYS A 124 9.51 6.48 8.81
C CYS A 124 10.78 6.87 8.05
N SER A 125 11.85 7.13 8.80
CA SER A 125 13.19 7.41 8.27
C SER A 125 13.98 6.16 7.87
N GLU A 126 13.49 4.97 8.23
CA GLU A 126 14.19 3.72 7.95
C GLU A 126 14.23 3.40 6.44
N PRO A 127 15.29 2.73 5.96
CA PRO A 127 15.34 2.28 4.59
C PRO A 127 14.29 1.19 4.31
N LYS A 128 13.82 1.10 3.07
CA LYS A 128 12.90 0.03 2.65
C LYS A 128 13.60 -1.33 2.68
N LYS A 129 12.83 -2.42 2.86
CA LYS A 129 13.37 -3.79 2.77
C LYS A 129 14.07 -4.00 1.41
N SER A 130 15.29 -4.54 1.46
CA SER A 130 16.03 -5.01 0.28
C SER A 130 16.17 -6.53 0.39
N LYS A 131 15.35 -7.29 -0.35
CA LYS A 131 15.43 -8.77 -0.42
C LYS A 131 16.18 -9.19 -1.68
N ALA A 132 17.04 -10.21 -1.59
CA ALA A 132 17.88 -10.62 -2.71
C ALA A 132 17.13 -11.34 -3.87
N THR A 133 17.61 -11.02 -5.08
CA THR A 133 17.64 -11.75 -6.37
C THR A 133 16.35 -12.08 -7.14
N SER A 134 15.19 -12.34 -6.53
CA SER A 134 14.00 -12.81 -7.29
C SER A 134 12.89 -11.76 -7.46
N ASN A 135 12.31 -11.66 -8.67
CA ASN A 135 11.24 -10.68 -8.97
C ASN A 135 9.92 -10.95 -8.23
N HIS A 136 9.73 -12.17 -7.71
CA HIS A 136 8.54 -12.58 -6.97
C HIS A 136 8.96 -13.28 -5.68
N VAL A 137 8.22 -13.01 -4.62
CA VAL A 137 8.40 -13.67 -3.32
C VAL A 137 7.18 -14.53 -3.05
N LEU A 138 7.46 -15.73 -2.58
CA LEU A 138 6.45 -16.69 -2.18
C LEU A 138 6.10 -16.47 -0.71
N ILE A 139 4.84 -16.12 -0.45
CA ILE A 139 4.29 -15.92 0.89
C ILE A 139 3.43 -17.14 1.26
N ASP A 140 3.17 -17.34 2.56
CA ASP A 140 2.36 -18.43 3.09
C ASP A 140 2.90 -19.82 2.70
N LYS A 141 4.23 -19.96 2.72
CA LYS A 141 4.90 -21.23 2.40
C LYS A 141 4.39 -22.34 3.33
N GLY A 142 3.84 -23.41 2.74
CA GLY A 142 3.31 -24.55 3.48
C GLY A 142 1.86 -24.43 3.93
N LEU A 143 1.17 -23.34 3.60
CA LEU A 143 -0.27 -23.19 3.80
C LEU A 143 -1.03 -23.38 2.48
N SER A 144 -2.33 -23.70 2.56
CA SER A 144 -3.21 -23.77 1.38
C SER A 144 -3.41 -22.42 0.68
N THR A 145 -2.99 -21.31 1.31
CA THR A 145 -3.10 -19.94 0.79
C THR A 145 -1.83 -19.42 0.12
N MET A 146 -0.87 -20.29 -0.19
CA MET A 146 0.41 -19.97 -0.82
C MET A 146 0.23 -19.12 -2.09
N ARG A 147 0.90 -17.95 -2.13
CA ARG A 147 0.77 -16.97 -3.22
C ARG A 147 2.12 -16.39 -3.62
N PHE A 148 2.26 -16.12 -4.91
CA PHE A 148 3.38 -15.36 -5.46
C PHE A 148 3.02 -13.87 -5.46
N VAL A 149 3.78 -13.08 -4.71
CA VAL A 149 3.62 -11.62 -4.66
C VAL A 149 4.83 -10.97 -5.33
N PRO A 150 4.64 -9.98 -6.23
CA PRO A 150 5.75 -9.24 -6.82
C PRO A 150 6.62 -8.61 -5.73
N ARG A 151 7.94 -8.75 -5.86
CA ARG A 151 8.92 -8.17 -4.91
C ARG A 151 8.70 -6.68 -4.71
N ALA A 152 8.39 -5.97 -5.79
CA ALA A 152 8.13 -4.54 -5.79
C ALA A 152 6.96 -4.11 -4.87
N LYS A 153 6.01 -5.01 -4.56
CA LYS A 153 4.93 -4.72 -3.61
C LYS A 153 5.36 -4.88 -2.15
N LEU A 154 6.25 -5.83 -1.86
CA LEU A 154 6.73 -6.13 -0.50
C LEU A 154 7.87 -5.23 -0.05
N GLU A 155 8.64 -4.72 -1.00
CA GLU A 155 9.80 -3.85 -0.74
C GLU A 155 9.44 -2.36 -0.71
N ARG A 156 8.16 -2.07 -0.47
CA ARG A 156 7.67 -0.70 -0.30
C ARG A 156 7.96 -0.16 1.09
N PHE A 157 7.97 -1.03 2.10
CA PHE A 157 8.05 -0.67 3.50
C PHE A 157 9.21 -1.40 4.20
N CYS A 158 9.72 -0.81 5.28
CA CYS A 158 10.76 -1.41 6.12
C CYS A 158 10.22 -2.56 6.99
N SER A 159 8.93 -2.53 7.34
CA SER A 159 8.26 -3.50 8.23
C SER A 159 6.78 -3.64 7.87
N ASP A 160 6.16 -4.70 8.39
CA ASP A 160 4.72 -4.96 8.17
C ASP A 160 3.87 -3.95 8.96
N LEU A 161 4.39 -3.44 10.09
CA LEU A 161 3.79 -2.34 10.84
C LEU A 161 3.76 -1.05 10.01
N CYS A 162 4.86 -0.69 9.36
CA CYS A 162 4.90 0.47 8.46
C CYS A 162 3.99 0.28 7.23
N ALA A 163 3.86 -0.95 6.72
CA ALA A 163 2.90 -1.24 5.66
C ALA A 163 1.46 -1.00 6.14
N ARG A 164 1.09 -1.45 7.35
CA ARG A 164 -0.23 -1.17 7.94
C ARG A 164 -0.47 0.32 8.12
N ARG A 165 0.49 1.06 8.68
CA ARG A 165 0.38 2.51 8.92
C ARG A 165 0.29 3.31 7.62
N GLY A 166 1.14 3.01 6.64
CA GLY A 166 1.13 3.68 5.34
C GLY A 166 -0.12 3.36 4.52
N LEU A 167 -0.54 2.10 4.47
CA LEU A 167 -1.78 1.73 3.78
C LEU A 167 -3.02 2.27 4.48
N TRP A 168 -2.98 2.43 5.82
CA TRP A 168 -4.07 3.08 6.56
C TRP A 168 -4.27 4.54 6.13
N LEU A 169 -3.18 5.28 5.89
CA LEU A 169 -3.27 6.63 5.31
C LEU A 169 -3.89 6.58 3.91
N ARG A 170 -3.38 5.68 3.06
CA ARG A 170 -3.85 5.53 1.67
C ARG A 170 -5.35 5.31 1.55
N VAL A 171 -5.93 4.43 2.37
CA VAL A 171 -7.36 4.06 2.27
C VAL A 171 -8.30 5.16 2.76
N GLN A 172 -7.81 6.12 3.54
CA GLN A 172 -8.58 7.27 4.01
C GLN A 172 -8.65 8.39 2.97
N LEU A 173 -7.81 8.35 1.93
CA LEU A 173 -7.79 9.37 0.87
C LEU A 173 -9.03 9.26 -0.02
N ASN A 174 -9.48 10.39 -0.54
CA ASN A 174 -10.65 10.44 -1.41
C ASN A 174 -10.27 9.98 -2.83
N ASP A 175 -11.05 9.05 -3.38
CA ASP A 175 -10.86 8.50 -4.72
C ASP A 175 -11.14 9.55 -5.82
N GLU A 176 -11.98 10.55 -5.56
CA GLU A 176 -12.29 11.65 -6.47
C GLU A 176 -11.13 12.66 -6.54
N PRO A 177 -10.72 13.17 -7.72
CA PRO A 177 -9.65 14.16 -7.81
C PRO A 177 -10.04 15.49 -7.17
N SER A 178 -9.06 16.19 -6.59
CA SER A 178 -9.28 17.42 -5.81
C SER A 178 -10.05 18.51 -6.55
N TRP A 179 -9.85 18.65 -7.87
CA TRP A 179 -10.53 19.65 -8.71
C TRP A 179 -11.99 19.31 -9.05
N LEU A 180 -12.54 18.20 -8.53
CA LEU A 180 -13.97 17.87 -8.61
C LEU A 180 -14.65 17.93 -7.22
N ARG A 181 -13.87 18.05 -6.14
CA ARG A 181 -14.39 18.00 -4.76
C ARG A 181 -15.01 19.35 -4.37
N GLY A 182 -16.31 19.35 -4.06
CA GLY A 182 -17.05 20.59 -3.75
C GLY A 182 -16.52 21.35 -2.53
N ASP A 183 -16.05 20.65 -1.51
CA ASP A 183 -15.43 21.22 -0.29
C ASP A 183 -14.10 21.94 -0.59
N VAL A 184 -13.35 21.45 -1.58
CA VAL A 184 -12.09 22.05 -2.05
C VAL A 184 -12.34 23.28 -2.92
N LEU A 185 -13.38 23.23 -3.76
CA LEU A 185 -13.70 24.31 -4.71
C LEU A 185 -14.53 25.44 -4.12
N GLU A 186 -15.07 25.28 -2.92
CA GLU A 186 -15.90 26.30 -2.28
C GLU A 186 -15.08 27.56 -1.96
N GLY A 187 -15.44 28.66 -2.64
CA GLY A 187 -14.77 29.96 -2.55
C GLY A 187 -13.62 30.16 -3.53
N VAL A 188 -13.38 29.21 -4.45
CA VAL A 188 -12.32 29.30 -5.45
C VAL A 188 -12.80 30.06 -6.69
N GLU A 189 -12.03 31.07 -7.07
CA GLU A 189 -12.30 31.91 -8.24
C GLU A 189 -11.06 32.05 -9.13
N VAL A 190 -11.28 32.39 -10.40
CA VAL A 190 -10.20 32.70 -11.35
C VAL A 190 -10.30 34.19 -11.70
N GLY A 191 -9.26 34.95 -11.36
CA GLY A 191 -9.18 36.38 -11.62
C GLY A 191 -8.96 36.70 -13.10
N GLU A 192 -9.02 37.99 -13.44
CA GLU A 192 -8.97 38.46 -14.84
C GLU A 192 -7.66 38.09 -15.56
N LYS A 193 -6.55 37.92 -14.83
CA LYS A 193 -5.26 37.53 -15.40
C LYS A 193 -5.01 36.02 -15.32
N GLY A 194 -6.01 35.24 -14.92
CA GLY A 194 -5.92 33.78 -14.80
C GLY A 194 -5.29 33.29 -13.49
N GLU A 195 -5.13 34.16 -12.49
CA GLU A 195 -4.75 33.78 -11.14
C GLU A 195 -5.89 33.01 -10.45
N VAL A 196 -5.55 31.93 -9.74
CA VAL A 196 -6.53 31.19 -8.92
C VAL A 196 -6.50 31.75 -7.51
N ILE A 197 -7.64 32.22 -7.03
CA ILE A 197 -7.82 32.89 -5.75
C ILE A 197 -8.73 32.03 -4.87
N GLY A 198 -8.51 32.05 -3.55
CA GLY A 198 -9.40 31.40 -2.57
C GLY A 198 -9.13 29.91 -2.35
N LEU A 199 -8.12 29.33 -3.00
CA LEU A 199 -7.70 27.97 -2.71
C LEU A 199 -7.02 27.90 -1.33
N ASP A 200 -7.45 26.95 -0.49
CA ASP A 200 -6.98 26.80 0.90
C ASP A 200 -5.60 26.14 0.98
N LEU A 201 -4.57 26.81 0.45
CA LEU A 201 -3.19 26.30 0.39
C LEU A 201 -2.54 26.11 1.78
N GLU A 202 -2.92 26.92 2.76
CA GLU A 202 -2.44 26.84 4.14
C GLU A 202 -3.27 25.88 5.03
N GLY A 203 -4.38 25.36 4.50
CA GLY A 203 -5.29 24.46 5.20
C GLY A 203 -6.04 25.10 6.36
N VAL A 204 -6.21 26.42 6.37
CA VAL A 204 -6.90 27.15 7.44
C VAL A 204 -8.37 26.74 7.47
N LYS A 205 -9.02 26.73 6.30
CA LYS A 205 -10.43 26.33 6.17
C LYS A 205 -10.60 24.84 6.46
N TRP A 206 -9.70 24.02 5.94
CA TRP A 206 -9.69 22.57 6.16
C TRP A 206 -9.56 22.22 7.65
N LYS A 207 -8.66 22.87 8.39
CA LYS A 207 -8.53 22.71 9.84
C LYS A 207 -9.78 23.18 10.59
N ALA A 208 -10.30 24.36 10.25
CA ALA A 208 -11.50 24.90 10.89
C ALA A 208 -12.73 23.98 10.74
N ASN A 209 -12.79 23.22 9.64
CA ASN A 209 -13.84 22.25 9.36
C ASN A 209 -13.59 20.85 9.96
N GLY A 210 -12.58 20.69 10.82
CA GLY A 210 -12.26 19.41 11.47
C GLY A 210 -11.51 18.42 10.58
N GLY A 211 -10.85 18.89 9.52
CA GLY A 211 -10.13 18.05 8.57
C GLY A 211 -9.02 17.23 9.24
N GLU A 212 -8.32 17.81 10.22
CA GLU A 212 -7.23 17.16 10.95
C GLU A 212 -7.69 15.97 11.80
N GLU A 213 -8.90 16.05 12.35
CA GLU A 213 -9.55 14.97 13.08
C GLU A 213 -10.13 13.91 12.16
N THR A 214 -10.40 14.25 10.91
CA THR A 214 -10.97 13.34 9.91
C THR A 214 -9.93 12.34 9.40
N MET A 215 -8.68 12.77 9.20
CA MET A 215 -7.57 11.91 8.83
C MET A 215 -6.81 11.46 10.08
N VAL A 216 -6.94 10.18 10.43
CA VAL A 216 -6.42 9.64 11.70
C VAL A 216 -5.30 8.64 11.41
N LEU A 217 -4.17 8.78 12.11
CA LEU A 217 -3.08 7.80 12.00
C LEU A 217 -3.46 6.50 12.70
N LEU A 218 -2.93 5.37 12.22
CA LEU A 218 -3.30 4.06 12.77
C LEU A 218 -2.91 3.95 14.26
N GLU A 219 -1.76 4.52 14.62
CA GLU A 219 -1.30 4.58 16.01
C GLU A 219 -2.15 5.50 16.89
N GLU A 220 -2.75 6.56 16.33
CA GLU A 220 -3.73 7.39 17.05
C GLU A 220 -5.01 6.58 17.34
N VAL A 221 -5.45 5.73 16.41
CA VAL A 221 -6.59 4.83 16.59
C VAL A 221 -6.29 3.80 17.68
N GLU A 222 -5.11 3.16 17.64
CA GLU A 222 -4.65 2.19 18.63
C GLU A 222 -4.62 2.81 20.04
N ARG A 223 -4.03 4.00 20.18
CA ARG A 223 -4.00 4.74 21.45
C ARG A 223 -5.39 5.13 21.95
N ARG A 224 -6.30 5.56 21.08
CA ARG A 224 -7.71 5.85 21.47
C ARG A 224 -8.39 4.60 22.01
N LYS A 225 -8.16 3.45 21.38
CA LYS A 225 -8.70 2.15 21.81
C LYS A 225 -8.20 1.74 23.19
N GLU A 226 -6.90 1.92 23.47
CA GLU A 226 -6.31 1.65 24.79
C GLU A 226 -6.92 2.49 25.90
N MET A 227 -7.26 3.74 25.60
CA MET A 227 -7.96 4.64 26.53
C MET A 227 -9.48 4.38 26.61
N GLY A 228 -10.00 3.36 25.93
CA GLY A 228 -11.44 3.06 25.88
C GLY A 228 -12.28 4.09 25.12
N ILE A 229 -11.64 4.98 24.35
CA ILE A 229 -12.32 5.97 23.52
C ILE A 229 -12.70 5.31 22.20
N ARG A 230 -14.00 5.32 21.86
CA ARG A 230 -14.44 4.83 20.55
C ARG A 230 -13.88 5.73 19.46
N SER A 231 -13.18 5.13 18.51
CA SER A 231 -12.74 5.83 17.30
C SER A 231 -13.84 5.78 16.24
N ALA A 232 -14.14 6.90 15.59
CA ALA A 232 -15.09 6.98 14.48
C ALA A 232 -14.45 6.49 13.17
N VAL A 233 -13.94 5.25 13.16
CA VAL A 233 -13.34 4.65 11.97
C VAL A 233 -14.45 4.19 11.03
N LYS A 234 -14.38 4.60 9.76
CA LYS A 234 -15.31 4.11 8.73
C LYS A 234 -15.05 2.62 8.47
N GLU A 235 -16.09 1.80 8.61
CA GLU A 235 -15.99 0.35 8.35
C GLU A 235 -15.51 0.04 6.92
N GLY A 236 -15.88 0.89 5.95
CA GLY A 236 -15.42 0.78 4.56
C GLY A 236 -13.91 0.88 4.41
N ASP A 237 -13.27 1.85 5.09
CA ASP A 237 -11.82 2.06 5.03
C ASP A 237 -11.07 0.88 5.66
N LEU A 238 -11.65 0.30 6.72
CA LEU A 238 -11.12 -0.88 7.37
C LEU A 238 -11.14 -2.10 6.45
N LYS A 239 -12.23 -2.30 5.70
CA LYS A 239 -12.34 -3.37 4.69
C LYS A 239 -11.33 -3.16 3.56
N LYS A 240 -11.18 -1.92 3.06
CA LYS A 240 -10.16 -1.57 2.07
C LYS A 240 -8.74 -1.89 2.58
N LEU A 241 -8.43 -1.54 3.84
CA LEU A 241 -7.12 -1.83 4.44
C LEU A 241 -6.85 -3.34 4.51
N VAL A 242 -7.82 -4.13 4.97
CA VAL A 242 -7.68 -5.59 5.05
C VAL A 242 -7.37 -6.19 3.68
N GLN A 243 -8.11 -5.77 2.64
CA GLN A 243 -7.89 -6.24 1.27
C GLN A 243 -6.47 -5.93 0.76
N GLU A 244 -5.97 -4.72 1.04
CA GLU A 244 -4.60 -4.32 0.65
C GLU A 244 -3.53 -5.13 1.40
N LEU A 245 -3.71 -5.37 2.70
CA LEU A 245 -2.78 -6.15 3.52
C LEU A 245 -2.73 -7.62 3.10
N GLU A 246 -3.88 -8.22 2.82
CA GLU A 246 -3.95 -9.59 2.29
C GLU A 246 -3.26 -9.71 0.93
N GLY A 247 -3.37 -8.68 0.08
CA GLY A 247 -2.62 -8.60 -1.18
C GLY A 247 -1.10 -8.55 -1.01
N LEU A 248 -0.61 -8.15 0.17
CA LEU A 248 0.80 -8.18 0.56
C LEU A 248 1.17 -9.42 1.40
N GLY A 249 0.22 -10.32 1.68
CA GLY A 249 0.42 -11.46 2.57
C GLY A 249 0.78 -11.05 4.00
N ILE A 250 0.28 -9.88 4.43
CA ILE A 250 0.42 -9.40 5.81
C ILE A 250 -0.84 -9.81 6.57
N GLU A 251 -0.68 -10.48 7.71
CA GLU A 251 -1.82 -10.90 8.53
C GLU A 251 -2.65 -9.68 8.97
N SER A 252 -3.98 -9.78 8.96
CA SER A 252 -4.90 -8.67 9.28
C SER A 252 -5.60 -8.82 10.64
N LYS A 253 -5.23 -9.84 11.44
CA LYS A 253 -5.84 -10.10 12.75
C LYS A 253 -5.80 -8.86 13.66
N GLY A 254 -6.91 -8.63 14.37
CA GLY A 254 -7.06 -7.53 15.33
C GLY A 254 -7.46 -6.17 14.73
N ILE A 255 -7.36 -5.99 13.40
CA ILE A 255 -7.75 -4.74 12.72
C ILE A 255 -9.27 -4.60 12.68
N LEU A 256 -10.00 -5.66 12.31
CA LEU A 256 -11.48 -5.68 12.22
C LEU A 256 -12.20 -5.66 13.57
N ASP A 257 -11.50 -5.96 14.66
CA ASP A 257 -12.12 -6.01 16.00
C ASP A 257 -12.33 -4.61 16.63
N GLY A 258 -11.99 -3.54 15.91
CA GLY A 258 -12.08 -2.14 16.38
C GLY A 258 -13.48 -1.65 16.78
N ASN A 259 -14.56 -2.33 16.37
CA ASN A 259 -15.94 -1.96 16.69
C ASN A 259 -16.63 -2.91 17.68
N LYS A 260 -16.00 -4.01 18.10
CA LYS A 260 -16.57 -4.86 19.14
C LYS A 260 -16.32 -4.18 20.48
N LYS A 261 -17.41 -3.98 21.25
CA LYS A 261 -17.33 -3.58 22.66
C LYS A 261 -16.26 -4.48 23.31
N PRO A 262 -15.33 -3.95 24.13
CA PRO A 262 -14.56 -4.85 24.98
C PRO A 262 -15.60 -5.66 25.74
N GLU A 263 -15.57 -6.98 25.53
CA GLU A 263 -16.39 -7.87 26.32
C GLU A 263 -15.91 -7.62 27.75
N VAL A 264 -16.71 -6.88 28.51
CA VAL A 264 -16.45 -6.63 29.91
C VAL A 264 -16.41 -8.03 30.48
N ALA A 265 -15.21 -8.51 30.82
CA ALA A 265 -15.06 -9.68 31.64
C ALA A 265 -15.96 -9.42 32.85
N ARG A 266 -17.12 -10.08 32.87
CA ARG A 266 -18.03 -10.07 34.01
C ARG A 266 -17.33 -10.87 35.10
N ASN A 267 -16.32 -10.28 35.71
CA ASN A 267 -15.93 -10.61 37.07
C ASN A 267 -16.98 -9.95 37.97
N GLY A 268 -18.19 -10.51 37.91
CA GLY A 268 -19.26 -10.22 38.84
C GLY A 268 -18.92 -10.90 40.15
N VAL A 269 -18.33 -10.14 41.06
CA VAL A 269 -18.32 -10.47 42.48
C VAL A 269 -19.75 -10.34 43.00
N GLY A 270 -20.28 -11.42 43.57
CA GLY A 270 -21.33 -11.40 44.60
C GLY A 270 -22.69 -11.98 44.22
N PHE A 271 -22.94 -13.26 44.55
CA PHE A 271 -23.99 -13.62 45.53
C PHE A 271 -23.80 -15.07 46.02
N VAL A 272 -23.77 -15.23 47.34
CA VAL A 272 -23.83 -16.50 48.08
C VAL A 272 -25.27 -17.00 48.08
N VAL A 273 -25.52 -18.30 47.85
CA VAL A 273 -26.36 -19.21 48.68
C VAL A 273 -26.04 -20.68 48.26
N ASP A 274 -26.06 -21.59 49.24
CA ASP A 274 -25.87 -23.05 49.19
C ASP A 274 -24.43 -23.64 49.22
N GLY A 275 -23.68 -23.25 50.25
CA GLY A 275 -23.39 -24.18 51.35
C GLY A 275 -22.66 -25.50 51.07
N LYS A 276 -21.83 -25.63 50.03
CA LYS A 276 -20.87 -26.75 49.91
C LYS A 276 -19.50 -26.29 49.41
N GLU A 277 -18.52 -26.35 50.31
CA GLU A 277 -17.11 -26.23 49.97
C GLU A 277 -16.69 -27.44 49.11
N VAL A 278 -16.13 -27.17 47.93
CA VAL A 278 -15.40 -28.16 47.12
C VAL A 278 -13.95 -27.72 47.07
N PRO A 279 -12.98 -28.55 47.48
CA PRO A 279 -11.57 -28.15 47.47
C PRO A 279 -11.03 -28.16 46.03
N THR A 280 -10.51 -27.01 45.59
CA THR A 280 -9.75 -26.88 44.34
C THR A 280 -8.39 -27.52 44.53
N LYS A 281 -8.26 -28.79 44.14
CA LYS A 281 -6.98 -29.50 44.07
C LYS A 281 -6.19 -28.94 42.87
N GLN A 282 -5.20 -28.08 43.12
CA GLN A 282 -4.17 -27.79 42.13
C GLN A 282 -3.16 -28.94 42.16
N GLU A 283 -3.23 -29.86 41.20
CA GLU A 283 -2.14 -30.82 40.96
C GLU A 283 -1.12 -30.18 40.02
N PRO A 284 0.18 -30.20 40.35
CA PRO A 284 1.22 -29.72 39.44
C PRO A 284 1.36 -30.68 38.26
N LEU A 285 1.22 -30.14 37.04
CA LEU A 285 1.53 -30.83 35.79
C LEU A 285 3.02 -31.21 35.79
N THR A 286 3.30 -32.50 35.93
CA THR A 286 4.61 -33.09 35.69
C THR A 286 4.65 -33.62 34.26
N PHE A 287 5.62 -33.18 33.46
CA PHE A 287 5.88 -33.72 32.13
C PHE A 287 6.99 -34.77 32.24
N THR A 288 6.68 -36.01 31.83
CA THR A 288 7.69 -37.04 31.58
C THR A 288 8.08 -36.99 30.10
N ILE A 289 9.37 -36.83 29.82
CA ILE A 289 9.95 -36.95 28.48
C ILE A 289 10.38 -38.41 28.35
N GLU A 290 9.74 -39.17 27.46
CA GLU A 290 10.26 -40.46 27.01
C GLU A 290 11.03 -40.26 25.70
N GLU A 291 12.35 -40.43 25.75
CA GLU A 291 13.16 -40.58 24.55
C GLU A 291 12.89 -41.97 23.94
N LYS A 292 12.35 -41.96 22.72
CA LYS A 292 12.19 -43.17 21.92
C LYS A 292 13.41 -43.34 21.04
N GLU A 293 14.30 -44.27 21.40
CA GLU A 293 15.39 -44.69 20.50
C GLU A 293 14.80 -45.36 19.26
N VAL A 294 15.04 -44.77 18.10
CA VAL A 294 14.71 -45.36 16.80
C VAL A 294 15.95 -46.08 16.28
N LEU A 295 15.96 -47.41 16.42
CA LEU A 295 16.92 -48.28 15.73
C LEU A 295 16.55 -48.37 14.24
N GLY A 296 17.01 -47.39 13.46
CA GLY A 296 17.01 -47.43 12.01
C GLY A 296 18.43 -47.58 11.49
N SER A 297 18.75 -48.70 10.82
CA SER A 297 20.00 -48.84 10.07
C SER A 297 19.91 -47.97 8.81
N ALA A 298 20.64 -46.86 8.80
CA ALA A 298 20.80 -46.05 7.60
C ALA A 298 21.81 -46.73 6.68
N VAL A 299 21.33 -47.33 5.58
CA VAL A 299 22.19 -47.80 4.48
C VAL A 299 22.39 -46.64 3.51
N ALA A 300 23.64 -46.20 3.35
CA ALA A 300 24.01 -45.22 2.34
C ALA A 300 23.83 -45.82 0.93
N PRO A 301 23.21 -45.11 -0.03
CA PRO A 301 23.19 -45.57 -1.42
C PRO A 301 24.63 -45.58 -1.98
N SER A 302 25.06 -46.75 -2.46
CA SER A 302 26.33 -46.93 -3.16
C SER A 302 26.37 -46.09 -4.44
N ALA A 303 27.54 -45.51 -4.72
CA ALA A 303 27.81 -44.62 -5.86
C ALA A 303 28.12 -45.37 -7.17
N ASP A 304 27.66 -46.61 -7.33
CA ASP A 304 27.92 -47.42 -8.52
C ASP A 304 26.61 -47.74 -9.24
N GLY A 305 26.21 -46.86 -10.15
CA GLY A 305 25.09 -47.17 -11.04
C GLY A 305 24.38 -45.99 -11.68
N LEU A 306 25.09 -45.04 -12.29
CA LEU A 306 24.50 -44.12 -13.27
C LEU A 306 25.57 -43.59 -14.25
N ALA A 307 26.25 -44.52 -14.91
CA ALA A 307 27.04 -44.27 -16.11
C ALA A 307 26.34 -44.91 -17.32
N ALA A 308 25.14 -44.46 -17.64
CA ALA A 308 24.52 -44.67 -18.95
C ALA A 308 23.34 -43.71 -19.12
N GLY A 309 23.53 -42.66 -19.91
CA GLY A 309 22.42 -41.90 -20.49
C GLY A 309 22.19 -40.49 -19.94
N MET A 310 23.18 -39.60 -20.00
CA MET A 310 22.93 -38.15 -20.13
C MET A 310 23.98 -37.51 -21.05
N SER A 311 23.98 -37.92 -22.31
CA SER A 311 24.59 -37.14 -23.40
C SER A 311 23.50 -36.29 -24.05
N ALA A 312 23.21 -35.12 -23.48
CA ALA A 312 22.71 -33.92 -24.17
C ALA A 312 22.12 -32.96 -23.13
N LEU A 313 22.90 -31.92 -22.80
CA LEU A 313 22.48 -30.53 -22.57
C LEU A 313 23.71 -29.77 -22.06
N ALA A 314 24.73 -29.67 -22.92
CA ALA A 314 25.83 -28.73 -22.69
C ALA A 314 25.31 -27.32 -23.03
N ILE A 315 25.17 -26.48 -22.02
CA ILE A 315 24.93 -25.04 -22.21
C ILE A 315 26.24 -24.43 -22.71
N GLU A 316 26.19 -23.89 -23.93
CA GLU A 316 27.30 -23.20 -24.57
C GLU A 316 27.72 -21.99 -23.71
N GLY A 317 28.95 -22.00 -23.19
CA GLY A 317 29.53 -20.90 -22.40
C GLY A 317 29.73 -21.13 -20.90
N TYR A 318 29.36 -22.29 -20.33
CA TYR A 318 29.61 -22.58 -18.92
C TYR A 318 30.94 -23.34 -18.70
N LYS A 319 31.95 -22.67 -18.10
CA LYS A 319 33.15 -23.34 -17.56
C LYS A 319 32.88 -23.71 -16.09
N PRO A 320 32.81 -24.99 -15.71
CA PRO A 320 32.69 -25.38 -14.31
C PRO A 320 33.96 -24.98 -13.52
N ARG A 321 33.77 -24.46 -12.31
CA ARG A 321 34.86 -24.19 -11.36
C ARG A 321 35.55 -25.51 -11.00
N LYS A 322 36.89 -25.53 -11.06
CA LYS A 322 37.71 -26.65 -10.61
C LYS A 322 37.45 -26.94 -9.14
N GLY A 323 37.40 -28.23 -8.80
CA GLY A 323 37.16 -28.75 -7.46
C GLY A 323 38.27 -28.41 -6.45
N PRO A 324 38.12 -28.87 -5.19
CA PRO A 324 38.92 -28.43 -4.06
C PRO A 324 40.27 -29.15 -4.03
N GLU A 325 41.18 -28.82 -4.94
CA GLU A 325 42.59 -29.27 -4.86
C GLU A 325 43.60 -28.12 -4.69
N ASP A 326 43.15 -26.85 -4.70
CA ASP A 326 44.03 -25.68 -4.53
C ASP A 326 43.92 -25.02 -3.14
N TYR A 327 43.83 -25.82 -2.06
CA TYR A 327 44.00 -25.31 -0.69
C TYR A 327 45.39 -25.66 -0.15
N ILE A 328 46.36 -24.78 -0.40
CA ILE A 328 47.67 -24.83 0.27
C ILE A 328 47.52 -24.17 1.64
N PRO A 329 47.69 -24.89 2.77
CA PRO A 329 47.63 -24.28 4.09
C PRO A 329 48.88 -23.42 4.33
N LYS A 330 48.69 -22.15 4.67
CA LYS A 330 49.79 -21.26 5.09
C LYS A 330 50.38 -21.77 6.41
N SER A 331 51.61 -22.28 6.33
CA SER A 331 52.44 -22.66 7.47
C SER A 331 52.71 -21.46 8.39
N LYS A 332 52.58 -21.70 9.70
CA LYS A 332 53.08 -20.86 10.80
C LYS A 332 54.54 -20.45 10.54
N LYS A 333 54.87 -19.17 10.65
CA LYS A 333 56.24 -18.71 10.88
C LYS A 333 56.49 -18.59 12.39
N PRO A 334 57.63 -19.08 12.90
CA PRO A 334 58.06 -18.85 14.27
C PRO A 334 58.89 -17.57 14.40
N GLN A 335 59.02 -17.13 15.66
CA GLN A 335 59.71 -15.97 16.24
C GLN A 335 58.89 -14.68 16.28
#